data_AF-A0A9N9V6T9-F1
#
_entry.id   AF-A0A9N9V6T9-F1
#
_cell.length_a   1.000
_cell.length_b   1.000
_cell.length_c   1.000
_cell.angle_alpha   90.00
_cell.angle_beta   90.00
_cell.angle_gamma   90.00
#
_symmetry.space_group_name_H-M   'P 1'
#
loop_
_entity.id
_entity.type
_entity.pdbx_description
1 polymer ?
#
loop_
_entity_poly.entity_id
_entity_poly.type
_entity_poly.pdbx_seq_one_letter_code
_entity_poly.pdbx_strand_id
1 'polypeptide(L)'
;MQSVQNFIVDEGTTFTKHFATVSNCCPSRASLLRGQHGYNTNITHVRNPGYEISNIKTPNPRLTTISRGNYQKWRSMGEDNNYLPIWLQNAGYRTEYIGKFINGYSKALYQYSSKGWDHVDALVSLRSRSTMSKLVKD
;
A
#
# COMPACT_ATOMS: atom_id res chain seq x y z
N MET A 1 11.88 21.36 -8.91
CA MET A 1 11.70 21.61 -7.46
C MET A 1 13.04 22.01 -6.88
N GLN A 2 13.22 23.26 -6.44
CA GLN A 2 14.55 23.78 -6.08
C GLN A 2 15.18 23.04 -4.89
N SER A 3 14.42 22.80 -3.82
CA SER A 3 14.94 22.12 -2.62
C SER A 3 15.41 20.69 -2.91
N VAL A 4 14.74 19.99 -3.84
CA VAL A 4 15.15 18.63 -4.24
C VAL A 4 16.46 18.64 -5.03
N GLN A 5 16.67 19.66 -5.87
CA GLN A 5 17.94 19.79 -6.60
C GLN A 5 19.09 20.06 -5.61
N ASN A 6 18.97 21.14 -4.84
CA ASN A 6 20.05 21.61 -3.97
C ASN A 6 20.45 20.62 -2.87
N PHE A 7 19.50 19.89 -2.26
CA PHE A 7 19.78 19.11 -1.05
C PHE A 7 19.76 17.59 -1.26
N ILE A 8 19.33 17.10 -2.43
CA ILE A 8 19.24 15.65 -2.70
C ILE A 8 19.99 15.29 -3.99
N VAL A 9 19.77 16.00 -5.09
CA VAL A 9 20.43 15.68 -6.37
C VAL A 9 21.90 16.07 -6.34
N ASP A 10 22.21 17.32 -5.95
CA ASP A 10 23.57 17.87 -5.99
C ASP A 10 24.50 17.27 -4.91
N GLU A 11 23.93 16.88 -3.77
CA GLU A 11 24.64 16.29 -2.61
C GLU A 11 24.58 14.74 -2.60
N GLY A 12 23.99 14.12 -3.63
CA GLY A 12 23.64 12.71 -3.64
C GLY A 12 24.16 11.90 -4.82
N THR A 13 23.55 10.74 -5.04
CA THR A 13 23.85 9.86 -6.18
C THR A 13 22.59 9.68 -7.03
N THR A 14 22.72 9.95 -8.33
CA THR A 14 21.61 9.81 -9.28
C THR A 14 21.65 8.47 -10.01
N PHE A 15 20.57 7.68 -9.89
CA PHE A 15 20.37 6.46 -10.65
C PHE A 15 19.48 6.74 -11.87
N THR A 16 20.09 6.92 -13.04
CA THR A 16 19.37 7.22 -14.30
C THR A 16 18.58 6.03 -14.86
N LYS A 17 18.80 4.83 -14.32
CA LYS A 17 18.11 3.58 -14.69
C LYS A 17 17.54 2.88 -13.45
N HIS A 18 16.71 3.58 -12.69
CA HIS A 18 15.98 3.04 -11.54
C HIS A 18 14.54 2.67 -11.93
N PHE A 19 14.06 1.50 -11.49
CA PHE A 19 12.76 0.96 -11.87
C PHE A 19 11.96 0.50 -10.65
N ALA A 20 10.64 0.70 -10.70
CA ALA A 20 9.71 -0.02 -9.83
C ALA A 20 9.39 -1.38 -10.46
N THR A 21 9.40 -2.45 -9.67
CA THR A 21 9.10 -3.81 -10.14
C THR A 21 7.69 -3.95 -10.73
N VAL A 22 6.74 -3.16 -10.24
CA VAL A 22 5.36 -3.13 -10.74
C VAL A 22 4.86 -1.69 -10.76
N SER A 23 4.34 -1.23 -11.90
CA SER A 23 3.84 0.14 -12.11
C SER A 23 2.46 0.39 -11.49
N ASN A 24 2.22 -0.11 -10.28
CA ASN A 24 0.96 0.04 -9.58
C ASN A 24 1.17 0.16 -8.06
N CYS A 25 0.40 0.99 -7.36
CA CYS A 25 0.84 1.53 -6.07
C CYS A 25 0.95 0.47 -4.96
N CYS A 26 -0.04 -0.41 -4.80
CA CYS A 26 -0.02 -1.46 -3.79
C CYS A 26 1.05 -2.52 -4.07
N PRO A 27 1.13 -3.12 -5.28
CA PRO A 27 2.22 -4.05 -5.60
C PRO A 27 3.60 -3.41 -5.46
N SER A 28 3.80 -2.18 -5.94
CA SER A 28 5.08 -1.48 -5.83
C SER A 28 5.52 -1.32 -4.38
N ARG A 29 4.61 -0.89 -3.50
CA ARG A 29 4.89 -0.72 -2.06
C ARG A 29 5.11 -2.06 -1.37
N ALA A 30 4.34 -3.08 -1.72
CA ALA A 30 4.55 -4.42 -1.19
C ALA A 30 5.94 -4.95 -1.59
N SER A 31 6.35 -4.76 -2.85
CA SER A 31 7.68 -5.12 -3.32
C SER A 31 8.79 -4.37 -2.60
N LEU A 32 8.65 -3.05 -2.43
CA LEU A 32 9.62 -2.24 -1.69
C LEU A 32 9.79 -2.74 -0.25
N LEU A 33 8.69 -2.99 0.43
CA LEU A 33 8.68 -3.37 1.84
C LEU A 33 9.13 -4.81 2.09
N ARG A 34 8.89 -5.72 1.15
CA ARG A 34 9.22 -7.15 1.26
C ARG A 34 10.53 -7.54 0.59
N GLY A 35 11.10 -6.68 -0.26
CA GLY A 35 12.22 -7.06 -1.14
C GLY A 35 11.88 -8.21 -2.10
N GLN A 36 10.61 -8.36 -2.48
CA GLN A 36 10.10 -9.49 -3.27
C GLN A 36 9.32 -9.01 -4.49
N HIS A 37 9.26 -9.81 -5.55
CA HIS A 37 8.43 -9.50 -6.71
C HIS A 37 6.94 -9.53 -6.33
N GLY A 38 6.10 -8.71 -6.98
CA GLY A 38 4.66 -8.60 -6.65
C GLY A 38 3.87 -9.91 -6.77
N TYR A 39 4.41 -10.91 -7.46
CA TYR A 39 3.80 -12.24 -7.56
C TYR A 39 4.06 -13.11 -6.31
N ASN A 40 5.16 -12.91 -5.60
CA ASN A 40 5.48 -13.65 -4.37
C ASN A 40 4.54 -13.30 -3.21
N THR A 41 4.11 -12.03 -3.12
CA THR A 41 3.15 -11.56 -2.11
C THR A 41 1.70 -11.67 -2.60
N ASN A 42 1.52 -11.97 -3.90
CA ASN A 42 0.24 -11.96 -4.60
C ASN A 42 -0.54 -10.62 -4.44
N ILE A 43 0.11 -9.53 -4.01
CA ILE A 43 -0.46 -8.18 -3.96
C ILE A 43 -0.27 -7.57 -5.35
N THR A 44 -1.17 -7.84 -6.31
CA THR A 44 -1.03 -7.43 -7.73
C THR A 44 -2.02 -6.35 -8.16
N HIS A 45 -2.84 -5.82 -7.26
CA HIS A 45 -3.83 -4.78 -7.56
C HIS A 45 -4.01 -3.78 -6.40
N VAL A 46 -4.74 -2.68 -6.63
CA VAL A 46 -4.90 -1.60 -5.63
C VAL A 46 -6.21 -1.62 -4.84
N ARG A 47 -7.16 -2.45 -5.27
CA ARG A 47 -8.50 -2.56 -4.67
C ARG A 47 -8.53 -3.70 -3.65
N ASN A 48 -9.47 -3.63 -2.70
CA ASN A 48 -9.71 -4.69 -1.69
C ASN A 48 -10.17 -5.98 -2.35
N PRO A 49 -9.81 -7.16 -1.83
CA PRO A 49 -10.39 -8.46 -2.23
C PRO A 49 -11.92 -8.38 -2.25
N GLY A 50 -12.55 -8.94 -3.29
CA GLY A 50 -14.01 -8.92 -3.42
C GLY A 50 -14.66 -7.60 -3.82
N TYR A 51 -13.90 -6.55 -4.18
CA TYR A 51 -14.48 -5.38 -4.84
C TYR A 51 -14.93 -5.78 -6.25
N GLU A 52 -16.22 -6.14 -6.41
CA GLU A 52 -16.82 -6.32 -7.72
C GLU A 52 -16.56 -5.08 -8.57
N ILE A 53 -16.03 -5.30 -9.77
CA ILE A 53 -16.09 -4.29 -10.80
C ILE A 53 -17.47 -4.43 -11.43
N SER A 54 -18.50 -3.89 -10.76
CA SER A 54 -19.92 -3.97 -11.16
C SER A 54 -20.21 -3.44 -12.57
N ASN A 55 -19.22 -2.83 -13.25
CA ASN A 55 -19.37 -2.22 -14.56
C ASN A 55 -18.45 -2.83 -15.64
N ILE A 56 -17.75 -3.94 -15.35
CA ILE A 56 -17.10 -4.74 -16.42
C ILE A 56 -18.01 -5.93 -16.71
N LYS A 57 -18.70 -5.90 -17.86
CA LYS A 57 -19.37 -7.08 -18.42
C LYS A 57 -18.30 -8.09 -18.83
N THR A 58 -17.80 -8.89 -17.89
CA THR A 58 -16.97 -10.05 -18.23
C THR A 58 -17.86 -11.24 -18.56
N PRO A 59 -17.57 -12.04 -19.61
CA PRO A 59 -18.33 -13.24 -19.96
C PRO A 59 -18.31 -14.36 -18.90
N ASN A 60 -17.51 -14.23 -17.84
CA ASN A 60 -17.30 -15.28 -16.85
C ASN A 60 -17.48 -14.75 -15.41
N PRO A 61 -18.64 -15.01 -14.76
CA PRO A 61 -18.96 -14.50 -13.43
C PRO A 61 -18.11 -15.10 -12.30
N ARG A 62 -17.27 -16.13 -12.57
CA ARG A 62 -16.29 -16.65 -11.59
C ARG A 62 -14.98 -15.84 -11.55
N LEU A 63 -14.80 -14.87 -12.46
CA LEU A 63 -13.63 -13.99 -12.55
C LEU A 63 -13.89 -12.56 -12.03
N THR A 64 -15.12 -12.23 -11.61
CA THR A 64 -15.52 -10.86 -11.20
C THR A 64 -15.05 -10.45 -9.80
N THR A 65 -14.53 -11.41 -9.02
CA THR A 65 -14.12 -11.21 -7.60
C THR A 65 -12.60 -11.23 -7.41
N ILE A 66 -11.78 -11.16 -8.46
CA ILE A 66 -10.32 -11.25 -8.28
C ILE A 66 -9.69 -9.88 -8.06
N SER A 67 -10.06 -9.26 -6.95
CA SER A 67 -9.31 -8.12 -6.46
C SER A 67 -8.10 -8.63 -5.66
N ARG A 68 -6.90 -8.33 -6.17
CA ARG A 68 -5.66 -8.98 -5.77
C ARG A 68 -4.74 -8.12 -4.92
N GLY A 69 -5.20 -7.15 -4.15
CA GLY A 69 -4.26 -6.39 -3.30
C GLY A 69 -4.91 -5.56 -2.22
N ASN A 70 -4.42 -4.33 -2.00
CA ASN A 70 -4.79 -3.44 -0.88
C ASN A 70 -4.31 -3.93 0.51
N TYR A 71 -4.42 -3.06 1.51
CA TYR A 71 -4.00 -3.32 2.89
C TYR A 71 -4.73 -4.50 3.54
N GLN A 72 -6.01 -4.70 3.23
CA GLN A 72 -6.75 -5.84 3.77
C GLN A 72 -6.12 -7.18 3.34
N LYS A 73 -5.71 -7.31 2.07
CA LYS A 73 -5.01 -8.51 1.58
C LYS A 73 -3.61 -8.62 2.16
N TRP A 74 -2.88 -7.51 2.21
CA TRP A 74 -1.55 -7.44 2.84
C TRP A 74 -1.57 -8.02 4.26
N ARG A 75 -2.58 -7.64 5.05
CA ARG A 75 -2.79 -8.16 6.40
C ARG A 75 -3.24 -9.62 6.41
N SER A 76 -4.22 -9.99 5.60
CA SER A 76 -4.74 -11.37 5.59
C SER A 76 -3.71 -12.42 5.18
N MET A 77 -2.74 -12.01 4.33
CA MET A 77 -1.63 -12.87 3.90
C MET A 77 -0.44 -12.84 4.87
N GLY A 78 -0.48 -12.02 5.92
CA GLY A 78 0.62 -11.90 6.88
C GLY A 78 1.89 -11.27 6.28
N GLU A 79 1.74 -10.38 5.30
CA GLU A 79 2.87 -9.73 4.63
C GLU A 79 3.63 -8.77 5.56
N ASP A 80 3.07 -8.40 6.70
CA ASP A 80 3.77 -7.66 7.76
C ASP A 80 4.41 -8.54 8.83
N ASN A 81 4.57 -9.85 8.61
CA ASN A 81 5.30 -10.72 9.55
C ASN A 81 6.82 -10.77 9.28
N ASN A 82 7.27 -10.44 8.07
CA ASN A 82 8.68 -10.52 7.67
C ASN A 82 8.98 -9.49 6.58
N TYR A 83 9.29 -8.26 6.98
CA TYR A 83 9.41 -7.13 6.06
C TYR A 83 10.28 -6.03 6.66
N LEU A 84 10.70 -5.08 5.82
CA LEU A 84 11.70 -4.04 6.11
C LEU A 84 11.68 -3.45 7.54
N PRO A 85 10.56 -2.92 8.06
CA PRO A 85 10.54 -2.32 9.40
C PRO A 85 10.82 -3.32 10.53
N ILE A 86 10.41 -4.58 10.41
CA ILE A 86 10.78 -5.62 11.39
C ILE A 86 12.30 -5.86 11.34
N TRP A 87 12.89 -5.89 10.15
CA TRP A 87 14.34 -6.08 10.00
C TRP A 87 15.11 -4.91 10.63
N LEU A 88 14.64 -3.69 10.43
CA LEU A 88 15.23 -2.49 11.01
C LEU A 88 15.09 -2.46 12.54
N GLN A 89 13.93 -2.80 13.10
CA GLN A 89 13.75 -2.89 14.55
C GLN A 89 14.64 -3.96 15.17
N ASN A 90 14.76 -5.14 14.54
CA ASN A 90 15.66 -6.19 15.00
C ASN A 90 17.14 -5.76 14.96
N ALA A 91 17.50 -4.82 14.09
CA ALA A 91 18.82 -4.20 14.03
C ALA A 91 19.01 -3.02 15.01
N GLY A 92 18.02 -2.72 15.86
CA GLY A 92 18.08 -1.66 16.87
C GLY A 92 17.66 -0.27 16.38
N TYR A 93 17.07 -0.14 15.19
CA TYR A 93 16.54 1.13 14.70
C TYR A 93 15.16 1.43 15.29
N ARG A 94 14.90 2.71 15.55
CA ARG A 94 13.53 3.21 15.73
C ARG A 94 12.91 3.46 14.36
N THR A 95 11.75 2.89 14.11
CA THR A 95 11.09 2.89 12.80
C THR A 95 9.83 3.74 12.82
N GLU A 96 9.76 4.70 11.89
CA GLU A 96 8.61 5.59 11.76
C GLU A 96 8.09 5.60 10.32
N TYR A 97 6.77 5.58 10.16
CA TYR A 97 6.11 5.70 8.85
C TYR A 97 5.17 6.89 8.82
N ILE A 98 5.37 7.79 7.84
CA ILE A 98 4.56 9.00 7.68
C ILE A 98 4.02 9.05 6.25
N GLY A 99 2.72 9.34 6.11
CA GLY A 99 2.05 9.57 4.83
C GLY A 99 1.26 8.38 4.29
N LYS A 100 1.16 8.25 2.96
CA LYS A 100 0.31 7.22 2.35
C LYS A 100 0.95 5.84 2.51
N PHE A 101 0.32 4.92 3.23
CA PHE A 101 0.80 3.55 3.39
C PHE A 101 0.39 2.63 2.23
N ILE A 102 -0.47 1.62 2.44
CA ILE A 102 -1.09 0.82 1.36
C ILE A 102 -2.54 1.30 1.18
N ASN A 103 -3.07 1.32 -0.06
CA ASN A 103 -4.48 1.70 -0.25
C ASN A 103 -5.37 0.86 0.65
N GLY A 104 -6.49 1.44 1.09
CA GLY A 104 -7.47 0.81 1.98
C GLY A 104 -7.04 0.68 3.43
N TYR A 105 -5.85 1.19 3.80
CA TYR A 105 -5.57 1.55 5.18
C TYR A 105 -6.63 2.57 5.65
N SER A 106 -7.36 2.23 6.71
CA SER A 106 -8.55 2.97 7.16
C SER A 106 -8.51 3.15 8.67
N LYS A 107 -9.35 4.04 9.22
CA LYS A 107 -9.45 4.27 10.67
C LYS A 107 -9.74 2.97 11.45
N ALA A 108 -10.61 2.12 10.94
CA ALA A 108 -10.93 0.83 11.56
C ALA A 108 -9.72 -0.13 11.60
N LEU A 109 -8.82 -0.01 10.63
CA LEU A 109 -7.59 -0.80 10.54
C LEU A 109 -6.39 -0.11 11.21
N TYR A 110 -6.53 1.15 11.62
CA TYR A 110 -5.46 1.94 12.21
C TYR A 110 -5.02 1.36 13.56
N GLN A 111 -5.97 0.87 14.37
CA GLN A 111 -5.70 0.18 15.64
C GLN A 111 -4.99 -1.17 15.44
N TYR A 112 -5.05 -1.72 14.22
CA TYR A 112 -4.37 -2.95 13.82
C TYR A 112 -3.20 -2.61 12.89
N SER A 113 -2.43 -1.58 13.24
CA SER A 113 -1.30 -1.11 12.44
C SER A 113 -0.36 -2.26 12.08
N SER A 114 0.32 -2.12 10.94
CA SER A 114 1.30 -3.13 10.52
C SER A 114 2.42 -3.22 11.55
N LYS A 115 2.91 -4.43 11.81
CA LYS A 115 3.90 -4.69 12.88
C LYS A 115 5.23 -3.97 12.61
N GLY A 116 6.03 -3.72 13.62
CA GLY A 116 7.42 -3.28 13.39
C GLY A 116 7.62 -1.77 13.21
N TRP A 117 6.61 -0.95 13.50
CA TRP A 117 6.73 0.51 13.52
C TRP A 117 6.59 1.03 14.95
N ASP A 118 7.54 1.84 15.41
CA ASP A 118 7.46 2.56 16.68
C ASP A 118 6.45 3.72 16.60
N HIS A 119 6.35 4.35 15.43
CA HIS A 119 5.38 5.41 15.15
C HIS A 119 4.78 5.29 13.74
N VAL A 120 3.47 5.53 13.62
CA VAL A 120 2.76 5.54 12.32
C VAL A 120 1.80 6.72 12.25
N ASP A 121 2.14 7.70 11.42
CA ASP A 121 1.25 8.78 10.99
C ASP A 121 0.85 8.57 9.52
N ALA A 122 0.05 7.53 9.31
CA ALA A 122 -0.38 7.13 7.97
C ALA A 122 -1.72 7.75 7.57
N LEU A 123 -1.81 8.18 6.31
CA LEU A 123 -3.06 8.67 5.72
C LEU A 123 -4.11 7.55 5.73
N VAL A 124 -5.18 7.76 6.49
CA VAL A 124 -6.31 6.83 6.59
C VAL A 124 -7.42 7.20 5.61
N SER A 125 -7.97 6.20 4.92
CA SER A 125 -9.17 6.36 4.12
C SER A 125 -10.37 6.65 5.04
N LEU A 126 -11.12 7.71 4.73
CA LEU A 126 -12.36 8.10 5.41
C LEU A 126 -13.59 7.30 4.97
N ARG A 127 -13.47 6.37 4.03
CA ARG A 127 -14.66 5.71 3.44
C ARG A 127 -15.29 4.70 4.41
N SER A 128 -16.17 5.16 5.31
CA SER A 128 -17.42 4.44 5.55
C SER A 128 -18.29 4.66 4.31
N ARG A 129 -18.81 3.60 3.70
CA ARG A 129 -19.73 3.74 2.54
C ARG A 129 -21.08 4.38 2.91
N SER A 130 -21.32 4.74 4.18
CA SER A 130 -22.61 5.27 4.63
C SER A 130 -22.82 6.76 4.39
N THR A 131 -21.78 7.53 4.05
CA THR A 131 -21.90 9.01 4.03
C THR A 131 -21.95 9.63 2.62
N MET A 132 -21.64 8.85 1.58
CA MET A 132 -21.58 9.37 0.19
C MET A 132 -22.91 9.30 -0.57
N SER A 133 -23.97 8.75 0.02
CA SER A 133 -25.33 8.82 -0.54
C SER A 133 -26.08 10.11 -0.18
N LYS A 134 -25.50 10.96 0.68
CA LYS A 134 -26.13 12.21 1.16
C LYS A 134 -25.56 13.51 0.55
N LEU A 135 -24.52 13.44 -0.29
CA LEU A 135 -23.82 14.63 -0.81
C LEU A 135 -23.92 14.77 -2.35
N VAL A 136 -24.81 14.02 -3.01
CA VAL A 136 -25.11 14.17 -4.45
C VAL A 136 -26.62 14.19 -4.66
N LYS A 137 -27.31 14.97 -3.83
CA LYS A 137 -28.65 15.50 -4.12
C LYS A 137 -28.60 16.97 -3.76
N ASP A 138 -28.17 17.75 -4.73
CA ASP A 138 -28.75 19.03 -5.17
C ASP A 138 -28.15 19.36 -6.55
#